data_AF-Q8N3R3-F1
#
_entry.id   AF-Q8N3R3-F1
#
_cell.length_a   1.000
_cell.length_b   1.000
_cell.length_c   1.000
_cell.angle_alpha   90.00
_cell.angle_beta   90.00
_cell.angle_gamma   90.00
#
_symmetry.space_group_name_H-M   'P 1'
#
loop_
_entity.id
_entity.type
_entity.pdbx_description
1 polymer ?
#
loop_
_entity_poly.entity_id
_entity_poly.type
_entity_poly.pdbx_seq_one_letter_code
_entity_poly.pdbx_strand_id
1 'polypeptide(L)'
;MFCHLRPMRRLCLEKIFPHWFPFSRALSGAEAVNALRPFYFAVHPDFFGQHPVEREINENSLKRLSVYLENLQKPGFKSLKPTQLTFYVRETDQSSSDGQEPFSTSGFRAVKFTLHTRDLLSTVLYILNSCSLSVEHIQSLNTNMHTQPLKEAKRMPDRPIKWDKSYYSFTGFKDPDEDLEQVSRVETTLTSWLDNNGKSAVKKLKNSLPLRKELDRLKDELSHQLQLSDIRWQRSWGIAHRCSQLHSLSRLAQQNLETLKKAKGCTIIFTDRSGMSAVGHVMLGTMDVHHHWTKLFERLPSYFDLQRRLMILEDQISYLLGGIQVVYIEELQPVLTLEEYYSLLDVFYNRLLKSRILFHPRSLRGLQMILNSDRYAPSLHELGHFNIPTLCDPANLQWFILTKAQQARENMKRKEELKVIENELIQASTKKFSLEKLYKEPSISSIQMVDCCKRLLEQSLPYLHGMHLCISHFYSVMQDGDLCIPWNWKNGEAIK
;
A
#
# COMPACT_ATOMS: atom_id res chain seq x y z
N MET A 1 -13.51 -46.59 38.62
CA MET A 1 -13.23 -46.03 39.95
C MET A 1 -13.62 -44.57 39.94
N PHE A 2 -14.73 -44.25 40.58
CA PHE A 2 -15.32 -42.93 40.74
C PHE A 2 -14.88 -42.34 42.08
N CYS A 3 -14.30 -41.14 42.09
CA CYS A 3 -14.27 -40.22 43.23
C CYS A 3 -14.39 -38.79 42.65
N HIS A 4 -15.57 -38.19 42.50
CA HIS A 4 -16.45 -37.56 43.49
C HIS A 4 -15.94 -36.24 44.12
N LEU A 5 -16.80 -35.20 43.97
CA LEU A 5 -17.03 -34.02 44.83
C LEU A 5 -16.06 -32.84 44.65
N ARG A 6 -16.47 -31.56 44.59
CA ARG A 6 -17.75 -30.83 44.64
C ARG A 6 -17.43 -29.35 44.25
N PRO A 7 -18.39 -28.54 43.75
CA PRO A 7 -18.15 -27.16 43.32
C PRO A 7 -18.50 -26.14 44.43
N MET A 8 -17.83 -24.98 44.46
CA MET A 8 -18.29 -23.80 45.20
C MET A 8 -17.96 -22.49 44.50
N ARG A 9 -18.92 -21.56 44.61
CA ARG A 9 -19.12 -20.31 43.87
C ARG A 9 -18.35 -19.13 44.45
N ARG A 10 -18.07 -18.18 43.53
CA ARG A 10 -18.04 -16.71 43.66
C ARG A 10 -17.26 -16.07 44.81
N LEU A 11 -16.21 -15.34 44.43
CA LEU A 11 -15.91 -14.02 44.97
C LEU A 11 -15.39 -13.14 43.83
N CYS A 12 -16.10 -12.05 43.56
CA CYS A 12 -15.61 -10.94 42.75
C CYS A 12 -14.37 -10.36 43.41
N LEU A 13 -13.33 -10.15 42.60
CA LEU A 13 -12.25 -9.24 42.94
C LEU A 13 -12.01 -8.40 41.70
N GLU A 14 -12.58 -7.20 41.71
CA GLU A 14 -12.21 -6.10 40.83
C GLU A 14 -10.69 -5.91 40.92
N LYS A 15 -9.99 -6.18 39.82
CA LYS A 15 -8.64 -5.67 39.58
C LYS A 15 -8.59 -5.11 38.18
N ILE A 16 -9.07 -3.86 38.11
CA ILE A 16 -8.49 -2.72 37.40
C ILE A 16 -7.39 -3.10 36.39
N PHE A 17 -7.73 -2.93 35.11
CA PHE A 17 -6.83 -2.92 33.95
C PHE A 17 -5.63 -1.98 34.16
N PRO A 18 -4.43 -2.31 33.68
CA PRO A 18 -3.59 -1.37 32.98
C PRO A 18 -3.97 -1.41 31.49
N HIS A 19 -4.41 -0.25 31.03
CA HIS A 19 -4.84 0.04 29.68
C HIS A 19 -3.68 -0.08 28.68
N TRP A 20 -4.03 -0.52 27.47
CA TRP A 20 -3.38 -0.27 26.17
C TRP A 20 -1.92 0.22 26.18
N PHE A 21 -1.00 -0.60 25.68
CA PHE A 21 0.15 -0.09 24.94
C PHE A 21 -0.34 0.42 23.58
N PRO A 22 -0.27 1.74 23.28
CA PRO A 22 -0.62 2.23 21.96
C PRO A 22 0.56 1.95 21.01
N PHE A 23 0.26 1.30 19.88
CA PHE A 23 1.17 1.23 18.74
C PHE A 23 1.45 2.66 18.25
N SER A 24 2.69 3.15 18.43
CA SER A 24 3.15 4.39 17.78
C SER A 24 3.10 4.20 16.26
N ARG A 25 2.30 5.02 15.58
CA ARG A 25 2.27 5.10 14.12
C ARG A 25 3.60 5.73 13.68
N ALA A 26 4.33 5.08 12.76
CA ALA A 26 5.53 5.68 12.16
C ALA A 26 5.13 6.98 11.43
N LEU A 27 5.88 8.05 11.67
CA LEU A 27 5.61 9.37 11.12
C LEU A 27 5.69 9.31 9.58
N SER A 28 4.67 9.81 8.88
CA SER A 28 4.65 9.81 7.41
C SER A 28 5.64 10.81 6.83
N GLY A 29 6.08 10.63 5.58
CA GLY A 29 6.97 11.59 4.94
C GLY A 29 6.41 13.01 4.88
N ALA A 30 5.09 13.14 4.69
CA ALA A 30 4.39 14.44 4.73
C ALA A 30 4.31 15.02 6.15
N GLU A 31 4.13 14.16 7.16
CA GLU A 31 4.11 14.59 8.57
C GLU A 31 5.50 15.10 9.00
N ALA A 32 6.59 14.49 8.51
CA ALA A 32 7.94 14.97 8.82
C ALA A 32 8.26 16.29 8.12
N VAL A 33 7.84 16.48 6.88
CA VAL A 33 8.00 17.77 6.18
C VAL A 33 7.22 18.87 6.91
N ASN A 34 6.00 18.57 7.38
CA ASN A 34 5.21 19.50 8.19
C ASN A 34 5.89 19.80 9.53
N ALA A 35 6.42 18.78 10.20
CA ALA A 35 7.11 18.91 11.49
C ALA A 35 8.43 19.70 11.38
N LEU A 36 9.14 19.58 10.26
CA LEU A 36 10.36 20.32 9.96
C LEU A 36 10.11 21.74 9.42
N ARG A 37 8.85 22.16 9.23
CA ARG A 37 8.53 23.50 8.72
C ARG A 37 9.21 24.64 9.51
N PRO A 38 9.22 24.65 10.86
CA PRO A 38 9.94 25.68 11.62
C PRO A 38 11.45 25.70 11.33
N PHE A 39 12.05 24.52 11.15
CA PHE A 39 13.45 24.38 10.77
C PHE A 39 13.71 24.95 9.38
N TYR A 40 12.91 24.59 8.37
CA TYR A 40 13.06 25.12 7.01
C TYR A 40 12.98 26.65 6.96
N PHE A 41 12.09 27.26 7.75
CA PHE A 41 12.02 28.72 7.86
C PHE A 41 13.29 29.35 8.45
N ALA A 42 13.95 28.69 9.41
CA ALA A 42 15.12 29.24 10.08
C ALA A 42 16.41 29.13 9.26
N VAL A 43 16.48 28.18 8.31
CA VAL A 43 17.69 27.88 7.50
C VAL A 43 17.52 28.13 6.00
N HIS A 44 16.39 28.68 5.56
CA HIS A 44 16.11 28.84 4.12
C HIS A 44 17.16 29.74 3.44
N PRO A 45 17.78 29.33 2.32
CA PRO A 45 18.84 30.08 1.63
C PRO A 45 18.46 31.53 1.28
N ASP A 46 17.18 31.79 1.02
CA ASP A 46 16.68 33.13 0.68
C ASP A 46 16.86 34.16 1.81
N PHE A 47 16.93 33.72 3.08
CA PHE A 47 17.17 34.63 4.20
C PHE A 47 18.64 35.05 4.34
N PHE A 48 19.55 34.38 3.61
CA PHE A 48 20.99 34.61 3.65
C PHE A 48 21.48 35.37 2.41
N GLY A 49 20.62 36.19 1.80
CA GLY A 49 20.96 36.96 0.59
C GLY A 49 22.19 37.87 0.75
N GLN A 50 22.44 38.38 1.96
CA GLN A 50 23.61 39.21 2.30
C GLN A 50 24.86 38.39 2.68
N HIS A 51 24.74 37.05 2.72
CA HIS A 51 25.72 36.12 3.29
C HIS A 51 25.94 34.92 2.33
N PRO A 52 26.72 35.10 1.25
CA PRO A 52 26.83 34.12 0.17
C PRO A 52 27.45 32.79 0.60
N VAL A 53 28.38 32.80 1.57
CA VAL A 53 29.03 31.58 2.08
C VAL A 53 28.04 30.74 2.90
N GLU A 54 27.29 31.40 3.77
CA GLU A 54 26.28 30.79 4.64
C GLU A 54 25.10 30.26 3.81
N ARG A 55 24.70 31.01 2.77
CA ARG A 55 23.70 30.58 1.78
C ARG A 55 24.11 29.29 1.08
N GLU A 56 25.34 29.21 0.58
CA GLU A 56 25.86 28.02 -0.11
C GLU A 56 25.93 26.81 0.83
N ILE A 57 26.36 27.02 2.07
CA ILE A 57 26.41 25.95 3.08
C ILE A 57 25.00 25.44 3.40
N ASN A 58 24.02 26.32 3.59
CA ASN A 58 22.64 25.93 3.85
C ASN A 58 22.02 25.20 2.65
N GLU A 59 22.25 25.64 1.42
CA GLU A 59 21.75 24.97 0.22
C GLU A 59 22.33 23.56 0.07
N ASN A 60 23.64 23.40 0.25
CA ASN A 60 24.30 22.10 0.19
C ASN A 60 23.85 21.16 1.31
N SER A 61 23.68 21.67 2.53
CA SER A 61 23.21 20.90 3.67
C SER A 61 21.73 20.50 3.54
N LEU A 62 20.87 21.38 2.99
CA LEU A 62 19.47 21.05 2.69
C LEU A 62 19.37 19.92 1.65
N LYS A 63 20.15 19.99 0.55
CA LYS A 63 20.20 18.91 -0.46
C LYS A 63 20.58 17.57 0.18
N ARG A 64 21.61 17.56 1.03
CA ARG A 64 22.05 16.35 1.75
C ARG A 64 20.98 15.83 2.72
N LEU A 65 20.28 16.73 3.42
CA LEU A 65 19.18 16.38 4.32
C LEU A 65 18.00 15.77 3.56
N SER A 66 17.58 16.37 2.45
CA SER A 66 16.49 15.84 1.61
C SER A 66 16.80 14.43 1.12
N VAL A 67 18.02 14.19 0.60
CA VAL A 67 18.46 12.86 0.19
C VAL A 67 18.44 11.87 1.37
N TYR A 68 18.84 12.31 2.56
CA TYR A 68 18.81 11.48 3.77
C TYR A 68 17.37 11.10 4.18
N LEU A 69 16.44 12.06 4.19
CA LEU A 69 15.03 11.82 4.52
C LEU A 69 14.33 10.93 3.48
N GLU A 70 14.62 11.10 2.20
CA GLU A 70 14.13 10.22 1.14
C GLU A 70 14.65 8.78 1.31
N ASN A 71 15.92 8.62 1.69
CA ASN A 71 16.49 7.30 1.94
C ASN A 71 15.92 6.61 3.20
N LEU A 72 15.49 7.39 4.20
CA LEU A 72 14.77 6.87 5.37
C LEU A 72 13.35 6.40 5.03
N GLN A 73 12.70 7.02 4.03
CA GLN A 73 11.35 6.65 3.60
C GLN A 73 11.32 5.46 2.63
N LYS A 74 12.46 5.13 2.00
CA LYS A 74 12.58 3.99 1.09
C LYS A 74 12.69 2.67 1.88
N PRO A 75 11.73 1.74 1.77
CA PRO A 75 11.84 0.44 2.41
C PRO A 75 13.01 -0.34 1.81
N GLY A 76 13.90 -0.89 2.66
CA GLY A 76 15.00 -1.78 2.23
C GLY A 76 16.41 -1.19 2.20
N PHE A 77 16.61 0.11 2.48
CA PHE A 77 17.95 0.70 2.55
C PHE A 77 18.66 0.34 3.87
N LYS A 78 19.61 -0.61 3.84
CA LYS A 78 20.24 -1.20 5.05
C LYS A 78 21.48 -0.46 5.59
N SER A 79 21.96 0.59 4.91
CA SER A 79 23.16 1.34 5.28
C SER A 79 22.98 2.83 5.01
N LEU A 80 22.77 3.62 6.07
CA LEU A 80 22.91 5.07 6.03
C LEU A 80 24.32 5.38 6.53
N LYS A 81 25.15 6.00 5.68
CA LYS A 81 26.42 6.57 6.14
C LYS A 81 26.10 7.75 7.07
N PRO A 82 26.81 7.91 8.20
CA PRO A 82 26.66 9.09 9.04
C PRO A 82 26.86 10.37 8.22
N THR A 83 25.82 11.20 8.15
CA THR A 83 25.86 12.45 7.38
C THR A 83 26.07 13.60 8.34
N GLN A 84 27.24 14.24 8.27
CA GLN A 84 27.49 15.50 8.98
C GLN A 84 26.90 16.66 8.19
N LEU A 85 26.08 17.47 8.87
CA LEU A 85 25.44 18.64 8.31
C LEU A 85 25.82 19.88 9.13
N THR A 86 26.01 21.00 8.43
CA THR A 86 26.26 22.31 9.03
C THR A 86 25.19 23.26 8.51
N PHE A 87 24.46 23.90 9.43
CA PHE A 87 23.46 24.90 9.10
C PHE A 87 23.77 26.21 9.81
N TYR A 88 23.50 27.33 9.13
CA TYR A 88 23.39 28.64 9.73
C TYR A 88 21.92 28.91 10.03
N VAL A 89 21.62 29.18 11.29
CA VAL A 89 20.28 29.41 11.80
C VAL A 89 20.15 30.88 12.17
N ARG A 90 19.08 31.53 11.73
CA ARG A 90 18.74 32.89 12.14
C ARG A 90 18.19 32.88 13.57
N GLU A 91 18.78 33.69 14.44
CA GLU A 91 18.25 33.88 15.79
C GLU A 91 17.15 34.94 15.75
N THR A 92 15.92 34.52 15.98
CA THR A 92 14.75 35.40 16.17
C THR A 92 14.34 35.21 17.62
N ASP A 93 14.99 35.92 18.54
CA ASP A 93 14.42 36.43 19.79
C ASP A 93 15.50 37.11 20.64
N GLN A 94 15.25 38.37 20.98
CA GLN A 94 15.96 39.11 22.02
C GLN A 94 15.46 38.61 23.37
N SER A 95 16.01 37.50 23.87
CA SER A 95 15.83 37.12 25.29
C SER A 95 17.19 36.77 25.89
N SER A 96 17.71 37.76 26.60
CA SER A 96 18.87 37.70 27.49
C SER A 96 18.75 36.58 28.53
N SER A 97 19.69 35.64 28.58
CA SER A 97 20.19 35.03 29.84
C SER A 97 21.38 34.07 29.61
N ASP A 98 22.52 34.46 30.19
CA ASP A 98 23.70 33.70 30.65
C ASP A 98 23.99 32.30 30.08
N GLY A 99 25.09 32.18 29.33
CA GLY A 99 25.75 30.89 29.06
C GLY A 99 26.64 30.86 27.82
N GLN A 100 27.89 31.33 27.98
CA GLN A 100 29.09 31.11 27.17
C GLN A 100 28.98 30.29 25.85
N GLU A 101 29.16 30.96 24.71
CA GLU A 101 30.00 30.59 23.53
C GLU A 101 30.08 31.84 22.61
N PRO A 102 31.18 32.10 21.87
CA PRO A 102 31.50 33.43 21.33
C PRO A 102 30.59 33.82 20.16
N PHE A 103 29.83 34.90 20.36
CA PHE A 103 29.02 35.55 19.33
C PHE A 103 29.90 36.02 18.15
N SER A 104 29.63 35.48 16.96
CA SER A 104 30.16 36.02 15.71
C SER A 104 29.28 37.22 15.29
N THR A 105 29.90 38.26 14.75
CA THR A 105 29.41 39.63 14.48
C THR A 105 28.24 39.76 13.48
N SER A 106 27.53 38.68 13.21
CA SER A 106 26.52 38.51 12.17
C SER A 106 25.46 37.58 12.77
N GLY A 107 24.27 38.09 13.09
CA GLY A 107 23.21 37.46 13.93
C GLY A 107 22.67 36.09 13.49
N PHE A 108 23.56 35.11 13.37
CA PHE A 108 23.35 33.75 12.96
C PHE A 108 24.19 32.82 13.82
N ARG A 109 23.61 31.66 14.15
CA ARG A 109 24.28 30.60 14.89
C ARG A 109 24.63 29.46 13.94
N ALA A 110 25.90 29.04 13.95
CA ALA A 110 26.34 27.85 13.25
C ALA A 110 25.99 26.59 14.09
N VAL A 111 25.17 25.71 13.53
CA VAL A 111 24.73 24.47 14.17
C VAL A 111 25.29 23.29 13.37
N LYS A 112 26.09 22.45 14.03
CA LYS A 112 26.69 21.24 13.46
C LYS A 112 26.14 20.00 14.16
N PHE A 113 25.55 19.09 13.40
CA PHE A 113 25.04 17.83 13.93
C PHE A 113 25.25 16.67 12.94
N THR A 114 25.28 15.45 13.48
CA THR A 114 25.51 14.23 12.69
C THR A 114 24.28 13.35 12.74
N LEU A 115 23.68 13.08 11.59
CA LEU A 115 22.52 12.19 11.50
C LEU A 115 22.98 10.72 11.46
N HIS A 116 22.56 9.95 12.47
CA HIS A 116 22.89 8.53 12.63
C HIS A 116 21.65 7.62 12.81
N THR A 117 20.46 8.21 12.82
CA THR A 117 19.21 7.54 13.20
C THR A 117 18.51 6.90 12.01
N ARG A 118 17.94 5.70 12.25
CA ARG A 118 17.13 4.94 11.27
C ARG A 118 15.64 5.24 11.35
N ASP A 119 15.22 6.02 12.34
CA ASP A 119 13.83 6.37 12.59
C ASP A 119 13.58 7.83 12.26
N LEU A 120 12.53 8.07 11.48
CA LEU A 120 12.18 9.37 10.93
C LEU A 120 11.73 10.35 12.03
N LEU A 121 11.01 9.87 13.04
CA LEU A 121 10.62 10.67 14.21
C LEU A 121 11.87 11.09 15.02
N SER A 122 12.75 10.14 15.32
CA SER A 122 14.00 10.40 16.03
C SER A 122 14.92 11.38 15.28
N THR A 123 14.98 11.28 13.95
CA THR A 123 15.71 12.24 13.10
C THR A 123 15.11 13.64 13.20
N VAL A 124 13.77 13.79 13.08
CA VAL A 124 13.11 15.10 13.17
C VAL A 124 13.29 15.74 14.55
N LEU A 125 13.12 14.98 15.63
CA LEU A 125 13.34 15.46 17.00
C LEU A 125 14.78 15.89 17.23
N TYR A 126 15.75 15.12 16.71
CA TYR A 126 17.17 15.46 16.83
C TYR A 126 17.51 16.76 16.09
N ILE A 127 16.96 16.98 14.89
CA ILE A 127 17.17 18.22 14.11
C ILE A 127 16.60 19.44 14.86
N LEU A 128 15.36 19.34 15.35
CA LEU A 128 14.71 20.45 16.07
C LEU A 128 15.43 20.79 17.37
N ASN A 129 15.81 19.77 18.15
CA ASN A 129 16.59 19.96 19.38
C ASN A 129 17.97 20.56 19.10
N SER A 130 18.64 20.13 18.03
CA SER A 130 19.95 20.67 17.64
C SER A 130 19.89 22.16 17.27
N CYS A 131 18.74 22.60 16.72
CA CYS A 131 18.51 23.99 16.34
C CYS A 131 17.80 24.83 17.41
N SER A 132 17.60 24.31 18.63
CA SER A 132 16.86 24.97 19.71
C SER A 132 15.43 25.40 19.33
N LEU A 133 14.77 24.64 18.44
CA LEU A 133 13.41 24.92 17.98
C LEU A 133 12.37 24.13 18.79
N SER A 134 11.20 24.72 19.01
CA SER A 134 10.12 24.10 19.80
C SER A 134 9.69 22.74 19.22
N VAL A 135 9.62 21.74 20.10
CA VAL A 135 9.16 20.36 19.82
C VAL A 135 7.72 20.12 20.29
N GLU A 136 7.03 21.14 20.80
CA GLU A 136 5.67 21.02 21.38
C GLU A 136 4.64 20.47 20.39
N HIS A 137 4.78 20.81 19.11
CA HIS A 137 3.89 20.35 18.04
C HIS A 137 4.05 18.85 17.73
N ILE A 138 5.20 18.24 18.05
CA ILE A 138 5.48 16.82 17.83
C ILE A 138 5.18 16.00 19.07
N GLN A 139 5.39 16.57 20.26
CA GLN A 139 5.04 15.92 21.52
C GLN A 139 3.52 15.76 21.66
N SER A 140 2.72 16.74 21.24
CA SER A 140 1.25 16.65 21.21
C SER A 140 0.69 15.59 20.25
N LEU A 141 1.42 15.22 19.20
CA LEU A 141 1.08 14.09 18.32
C LEU A 141 1.26 12.73 19.02
N ASN A 142 2.14 12.66 20.04
CA ASN A 142 2.40 11.44 20.82
C ASN A 142 1.56 11.32 22.10
N THR A 143 1.06 12.42 22.68
CA THR A 143 0.30 12.41 23.95
C THR A 143 -1.22 12.34 23.81
N ASN A 144 -1.79 12.52 22.62
CA ASN A 144 -3.26 12.55 22.41
C ASN A 144 -3.95 11.16 22.33
N MET A 145 -3.36 10.10 22.87
CA MET A 145 -3.96 8.74 22.87
C MET A 145 -4.26 8.18 24.29
N HIS A 146 -4.00 8.93 25.36
CA HIS A 146 -4.29 8.49 26.73
C HIS A 146 -5.65 8.98 27.25
N THR A 147 -6.59 8.04 27.34
CA THR A 147 -7.67 7.93 28.36
C THR A 147 -8.00 9.17 29.21
N GLN A 148 -9.07 9.88 28.85
CA GLN A 148 -10.03 10.51 29.77
C GLN A 148 -11.31 10.87 28.99
N PRO A 149 -12.53 10.61 29.51
CA PRO A 149 -13.75 11.22 28.98
C PRO A 149 -13.76 12.68 29.44
N LEU A 150 -12.93 13.52 28.83
CA LEU A 150 -12.88 14.93 29.17
C LEU A 150 -13.99 15.67 28.42
N LYS A 151 -14.90 16.19 29.22
CA LYS A 151 -15.88 17.23 28.89
C LYS A 151 -15.38 18.16 27.79
N GLU A 152 -16.25 18.32 26.80
CA GLU A 152 -16.25 19.31 25.73
C GLU A 152 -15.49 20.60 26.09
N ALA A 153 -14.19 20.63 25.79
CA ALA A 153 -13.43 21.87 25.69
C ALA A 153 -13.09 22.05 24.21
N LYS A 154 -13.93 22.85 23.53
CA LYS A 154 -13.77 23.29 22.14
C LYS A 154 -12.39 23.94 21.94
N ARG A 155 -11.38 23.18 21.52
CA ARG A 155 -10.24 23.73 20.76
C ARG A 155 -10.48 23.36 19.31
N MET A 156 -10.94 24.35 18.55
CA MET A 156 -11.18 24.23 17.11
C MET A 156 -9.85 23.94 16.41
N PRO A 157 -9.72 22.84 15.65
CA PRO A 157 -8.75 22.82 14.56
C PRO A 157 -9.19 23.86 13.53
N ASP A 158 -8.24 24.44 12.79
CA ASP A 158 -8.43 25.49 11.77
C ASP A 158 -9.84 25.43 11.17
N ARG A 159 -10.66 26.44 11.51
CA ARG A 159 -12.05 26.49 11.09
C ARG A 159 -12.04 26.36 9.56
N PRO A 160 -12.68 25.34 8.96
CA PRO A 160 -12.90 25.38 7.52
C PRO A 160 -13.58 26.72 7.23
N ILE A 161 -13.05 27.49 6.28
CA ILE A 161 -13.61 28.78 5.92
C ILE A 161 -15.03 28.52 5.42
N LYS A 162 -16.00 28.64 6.31
CA LYS A 162 -17.40 28.51 6.00
C LYS A 162 -17.85 29.88 5.55
N TRP A 163 -17.81 30.09 4.24
CA TRP A 163 -18.34 31.30 3.63
C TRP A 163 -19.84 31.39 3.95
N ASP A 164 -20.29 32.58 4.35
CA ASP A 164 -21.71 32.83 4.53
C ASP A 164 -22.43 32.60 3.19
N LYS A 165 -23.67 32.10 3.20
CA LYS A 165 -24.43 31.83 1.97
C LYS A 165 -24.51 33.05 1.03
N SER A 166 -24.44 34.26 1.61
CA SER A 166 -24.35 35.51 0.86
C SER A 166 -23.11 35.64 -0.03
N TYR A 167 -22.00 34.96 0.27
CA TYR A 167 -20.80 34.93 -0.56
C TYR A 167 -21.05 34.20 -1.89
N TYR A 168 -21.66 33.01 -1.84
CA TYR A 168 -21.96 32.23 -3.04
C TYR A 168 -23.01 32.93 -3.91
N SER A 169 -24.03 33.54 -3.30
CA SER A 169 -25.02 34.32 -4.03
C SER A 169 -24.45 35.61 -4.64
N PHE A 170 -23.46 36.24 -4.00
CA PHE A 170 -22.80 37.44 -4.53
C PHE A 170 -21.76 37.13 -5.61
N THR A 171 -20.99 36.04 -5.46
CA THR A 171 -19.89 35.69 -6.38
C THR A 171 -20.32 34.84 -7.57
N GLY A 172 -21.50 34.20 -7.50
CA GLY A 172 -21.96 33.24 -8.50
C GLY A 172 -21.23 31.90 -8.46
N PHE A 173 -20.32 31.69 -7.51
CA PHE A 173 -19.74 30.37 -7.24
C PHE A 173 -20.80 29.48 -6.59
N LYS A 174 -20.80 28.19 -6.97
CA LYS A 174 -21.65 27.19 -6.32
C LYS A 174 -21.17 26.93 -4.90
N ASP A 175 -22.09 26.91 -3.95
CA ASP A 175 -21.82 26.51 -2.58
C ASP A 175 -21.47 25.01 -2.54
N PRO A 176 -20.23 24.63 -2.19
CA PRO A 176 -19.83 23.24 -2.09
C PRO A 176 -20.67 22.46 -1.08
N ASP A 177 -21.15 23.12 -0.02
CA ASP A 177 -21.98 22.48 1.01
C ASP A 177 -23.41 22.25 0.48
N GLU A 178 -23.97 23.14 -0.35
CA GLU A 178 -25.27 22.89 -1.00
C GLU A 178 -25.20 21.79 -2.06
N ASP A 179 -24.12 21.70 -2.83
CA ASP A 179 -23.90 20.60 -3.78
C ASP A 179 -23.74 19.26 -3.03
N LEU A 180 -23.03 19.23 -1.90
CA LEU A 180 -22.92 18.03 -1.05
C LEU A 180 -24.25 17.66 -0.35
N GLU A 181 -25.05 18.63 0.09
CA GLU A 181 -26.39 18.42 0.65
C GLU A 181 -27.40 17.94 -0.40
N GLN A 182 -27.35 18.46 -1.63
CA GLN A 182 -28.21 17.99 -2.73
C GLN A 182 -27.84 16.57 -3.17
N VAL A 183 -26.54 16.26 -3.26
CA VAL A 183 -26.06 14.94 -3.66
C VAL A 183 -26.32 13.89 -2.57
N SER A 184 -26.26 14.26 -1.29
CA SER A 184 -26.60 13.35 -0.18
C SER A 184 -28.10 13.12 0.00
N ARG A 185 -28.96 14.06 -0.41
CA ARG A 185 -30.43 13.94 -0.27
C ARG A 185 -31.09 12.99 -1.27
N VAL A 186 -30.43 12.66 -2.40
CA VAL A 186 -30.96 11.71 -3.37
C VAL A 186 -30.05 10.49 -3.39
N GLU A 187 -30.29 9.56 -2.46
CA GLU A 187 -29.61 8.26 -2.50
C GLU A 187 -29.84 7.62 -3.87
N THR A 188 -28.77 7.55 -4.65
CA THR A 188 -28.83 7.06 -6.02
C THR A 188 -29.11 5.56 -5.99
N THR A 189 -30.33 5.19 -6.40
CA THR A 189 -30.74 3.80 -6.51
C THR A 189 -30.07 3.16 -7.71
N LEU A 190 -29.81 1.85 -7.63
CA LEU A 190 -29.17 1.10 -8.72
C LEU A 190 -29.94 1.26 -10.04
N THR A 191 -31.27 1.17 -9.99
CA THR A 191 -32.14 1.28 -11.17
C THR A 191 -32.13 2.67 -11.78
N SER A 192 -32.23 3.73 -10.96
CA SER A 192 -32.15 5.12 -11.43
C SER A 192 -30.78 5.43 -12.05
N TRP A 193 -29.71 4.93 -11.45
CA TRP A 193 -28.37 5.12 -11.99
C TRP A 193 -28.17 4.43 -13.34
N LEU A 194 -28.63 3.18 -13.46
CA LEU A 194 -28.55 2.42 -14.70
C LEU A 194 -29.39 3.04 -15.81
N ASP A 195 -30.56 3.60 -15.51
CA ASP A 195 -31.39 4.28 -16.52
C ASP A 195 -30.70 5.55 -17.05
N ASN A 196 -30.15 6.36 -16.15
CA ASN A 196 -29.45 7.60 -16.51
C ASN A 196 -28.13 7.36 -17.28
N ASN A 197 -27.39 6.30 -16.93
CA ASN A 197 -26.03 6.08 -17.44
C ASN A 197 -25.93 4.96 -18.48
N GLY A 198 -26.92 4.08 -18.58
CA GLY A 198 -26.89 2.87 -19.40
C GLY A 198 -26.68 3.19 -20.89
N LYS A 199 -27.38 4.18 -21.45
CA LYS A 199 -27.21 4.59 -22.86
C LYS A 199 -25.78 5.07 -23.16
N SER A 200 -25.19 5.83 -22.23
CA SER A 200 -23.81 6.31 -22.34
C SER A 200 -22.81 5.15 -22.26
N ALA A 201 -23.02 4.22 -21.33
CA ALA A 201 -22.20 3.03 -21.18
C ALA A 201 -22.24 2.13 -22.42
N VAL A 202 -23.43 1.86 -22.97
CA VAL A 202 -23.61 1.10 -24.22
C VAL A 202 -22.87 1.76 -25.37
N LYS A 203 -22.95 3.09 -25.51
CA LYS A 203 -22.23 3.83 -26.55
C LYS A 203 -20.72 3.70 -26.39
N LYS A 204 -20.19 3.90 -25.17
CA LYS A 204 -18.76 3.75 -24.88
C LYS A 204 -18.27 2.33 -25.09
N LEU A 205 -19.06 1.33 -24.69
CA LEU A 205 -18.75 -0.09 -24.88
C LEU A 205 -18.67 -0.42 -26.37
N LYS A 206 -19.67 -0.03 -27.17
CA LYS A 206 -19.66 -0.21 -28.63
C LYS A 206 -18.44 0.43 -29.28
N ASN A 207 -18.06 1.64 -28.84
CA ASN A 207 -16.88 2.33 -29.35
C ASN A 207 -15.56 1.65 -28.95
N SER A 208 -15.51 0.95 -27.82
CA SER A 208 -14.29 0.25 -27.36
C SER A 208 -14.13 -1.17 -27.94
N LEU A 209 -15.18 -1.75 -28.54
CA LEU A 209 -15.12 -3.11 -29.11
C LEU A 209 -13.97 -3.32 -30.10
N PRO A 210 -13.65 -2.41 -31.05
CA PRO A 210 -12.51 -2.59 -31.94
C PRO A 210 -11.18 -2.62 -31.17
N LEU A 211 -11.02 -1.76 -30.16
CA LEU A 211 -9.81 -1.71 -29.34
C LEU A 211 -9.67 -2.95 -28.46
N ARG A 212 -10.77 -3.53 -27.96
CA ARG A 212 -10.78 -4.82 -27.24
C ARG A 212 -10.26 -5.94 -28.11
N LYS A 213 -10.82 -6.08 -29.32
CA LYS A 213 -10.38 -7.09 -30.29
C LYS A 213 -8.91 -6.92 -30.66
N GLU A 214 -8.46 -5.68 -30.84
CA GLU A 214 -7.05 -5.40 -31.11
C GLU A 214 -6.16 -5.75 -29.91
N LEU A 215 -6.58 -5.44 -28.68
CA LEU A 215 -5.85 -5.80 -27.47
C LEU A 215 -5.67 -7.31 -27.35
N ASP A 216 -6.75 -8.07 -27.53
CA ASP A 216 -6.72 -9.54 -27.46
C ASP A 216 -5.83 -10.11 -28.56
N ARG A 217 -5.98 -9.62 -29.81
CA ARG A 217 -5.13 -10.01 -30.95
C ARG A 217 -3.65 -9.75 -30.70
N LEU A 218 -3.29 -8.55 -30.23
CA LEU A 218 -1.90 -8.18 -29.91
C LEU A 218 -1.35 -9.03 -28.76
N LYS A 219 -2.16 -9.28 -27.73
CA LYS A 219 -1.77 -10.11 -26.60
C LYS A 219 -1.46 -11.53 -27.06
N ASP A 220 -2.31 -12.13 -27.88
CA ASP A 220 -2.13 -13.48 -28.40
C ASP A 220 -0.93 -13.56 -29.35
N GLU A 221 -0.77 -12.61 -30.27
CA GLU A 221 0.35 -12.53 -31.21
C GLU A 221 1.70 -12.45 -30.46
N LEU A 222 1.81 -11.56 -29.48
CA LEU A 222 3.02 -11.41 -28.68
C LEU A 222 3.30 -12.62 -27.79
N SER A 223 2.25 -13.17 -27.17
CA SER A 223 2.39 -14.36 -26.33
C SER A 223 2.88 -15.55 -27.15
N HIS A 224 2.38 -15.72 -28.38
CA HIS A 224 2.84 -16.77 -29.28
C HIS A 224 4.25 -16.50 -29.82
N GLN A 225 4.54 -15.29 -30.31
CA GLN A 225 5.83 -14.92 -30.91
C GLN A 225 6.99 -15.06 -29.91
N LEU A 226 6.76 -14.69 -28.64
CA LEU A 226 7.76 -14.72 -27.57
C LEU A 226 7.63 -15.97 -26.67
N GLN A 227 6.63 -16.82 -26.90
CA GLN A 227 6.33 -18.02 -26.10
C GLN A 227 6.14 -17.69 -24.61
N LEU A 228 5.40 -16.61 -24.33
CA LEU A 228 5.11 -16.14 -22.97
C LEU A 228 3.99 -16.97 -22.34
N SER A 229 3.99 -17.03 -21.01
CA SER A 229 2.90 -17.64 -20.24
C SER A 229 1.67 -16.74 -20.17
N ASP A 230 1.87 -15.42 -19.98
CA ASP A 230 0.79 -14.43 -19.93
C ASP A 230 1.36 -13.00 -20.07
N ILE A 231 0.47 -12.03 -20.35
CA ILE A 231 0.76 -10.59 -20.30
C ILE A 231 -0.27 -9.91 -19.41
N ARG A 232 0.22 -9.17 -18.40
CA ARG A 232 -0.58 -8.55 -17.34
C ARG A 232 -0.26 -7.07 -17.14
N TRP A 233 -1.11 -6.40 -16.37
CA TRP A 233 -0.97 -4.99 -16.00
C TRP A 233 -1.21 -4.85 -14.50
N GLN A 234 -0.32 -4.13 -13.82
CA GLN A 234 -0.47 -3.87 -12.38
C GLN A 234 -1.52 -2.80 -12.10
N ARG A 235 -1.61 -1.78 -12.95
CA ARG A 235 -2.59 -0.68 -12.81
C ARG A 235 -3.77 -0.87 -13.73
N SER A 236 -4.95 -0.42 -13.28
CA SER A 236 -6.20 -0.41 -14.05
C SER A 236 -6.20 0.66 -15.14
N TRP A 237 -5.30 0.53 -16.11
CA TRP A 237 -5.30 1.37 -17.31
C TRP A 237 -6.48 0.99 -18.23
N GLY A 238 -7.02 2.00 -18.92
CA GLY A 238 -8.00 1.80 -19.98
C GLY A 238 -7.40 1.05 -21.18
N ILE A 239 -8.26 0.50 -22.04
CA ILE A 239 -7.87 -0.44 -23.11
C ILE A 239 -6.94 0.22 -24.12
N ALA A 240 -7.19 1.47 -24.48
CA ALA A 240 -6.33 2.22 -25.40
C ALA A 240 -4.86 2.29 -24.92
N HIS A 241 -4.65 2.49 -23.62
CA HIS A 241 -3.30 2.53 -23.04
C HIS A 241 -2.66 1.14 -22.98
N ARG A 242 -3.45 0.08 -22.76
CA ARG A 242 -2.94 -1.29 -22.84
C ARG A 242 -2.50 -1.64 -24.27
N CYS A 243 -3.28 -1.24 -25.28
CA CYS A 243 -2.90 -1.41 -26.68
C CYS A 243 -1.59 -0.69 -27.01
N SER A 244 -1.43 0.56 -26.58
CA SER A 244 -0.19 1.31 -26.84
C SER A 244 1.04 0.64 -26.22
N GLN A 245 0.91 0.07 -25.02
CA GLN A 245 1.97 -0.71 -24.38
C GLN A 245 2.33 -1.97 -25.16
N LEU A 246 1.33 -2.72 -25.65
CA LEU A 246 1.56 -3.90 -26.49
C LEU A 246 2.20 -3.53 -27.83
N HIS A 247 1.78 -2.43 -28.47
CA HIS A 247 2.43 -1.94 -29.69
C HIS A 247 3.90 -1.58 -29.45
N SER A 248 4.22 -0.92 -28.35
CA SER A 248 5.62 -0.63 -27.97
C SER A 248 6.42 -1.93 -27.79
N LEU A 249 5.87 -2.93 -27.09
CA LEU A 249 6.50 -4.24 -26.94
C LEU A 249 6.66 -4.98 -28.28
N SER A 250 5.65 -4.93 -29.16
CA SER A 250 5.70 -5.51 -30.51
C SER A 250 6.79 -4.87 -31.37
N ARG A 251 6.89 -3.53 -31.34
CA ARG A 251 7.97 -2.82 -32.02
C ARG A 251 9.35 -3.22 -31.50
N LEU A 252 9.50 -3.43 -30.20
CA LEU A 252 10.74 -3.94 -29.62
C LEU A 252 11.03 -5.39 -30.05
N ALA A 253 10.01 -6.26 -30.10
CA ALA A 253 10.14 -7.64 -30.56
C ALA A 253 10.57 -7.73 -32.03
N GLN A 254 10.12 -6.80 -32.88
CA GLN A 254 10.57 -6.71 -34.27
C GLN A 254 12.05 -6.31 -34.39
N GLN A 255 12.53 -5.44 -33.50
CA GLN A 255 13.91 -4.94 -33.53
C GLN A 255 14.92 -5.92 -32.94
N ASN A 256 14.56 -6.65 -31.87
CA ASN A 256 15.50 -7.48 -31.12
C ASN A 256 14.86 -8.78 -30.61
N LEU A 257 14.30 -9.55 -31.55
CA LEU A 257 13.55 -10.77 -31.27
C LEU A 257 14.33 -11.79 -30.43
N GLU A 258 15.60 -12.03 -30.77
CA GLU A 258 16.42 -13.04 -30.09
C GLU A 258 16.68 -12.70 -28.62
N THR A 259 16.80 -11.40 -28.30
CA THR A 259 16.94 -10.95 -26.91
C THR A 259 15.63 -11.14 -26.14
N LEU A 260 14.48 -10.83 -26.75
CA LEU A 260 13.18 -10.95 -26.11
C LEU A 260 12.72 -12.41 -25.93
N LYS A 261 13.15 -13.33 -26.81
CA LYS A 261 12.92 -14.78 -26.66
C LYS A 261 13.52 -15.36 -25.37
N LYS A 262 14.44 -14.66 -24.70
CA LYS A 262 14.93 -15.04 -23.36
C LYS A 262 13.83 -15.04 -22.29
N ALA A 263 12.70 -14.36 -22.52
CA ALA A 263 11.53 -14.36 -21.65
C ALA A 263 10.55 -15.52 -21.92
N LYS A 264 10.93 -16.51 -22.72
CA LYS A 264 10.12 -17.71 -22.96
C LYS A 264 9.66 -18.34 -21.64
N GLY A 265 8.37 -18.60 -21.52
CA GLY A 265 7.72 -19.18 -20.34
C GLY A 265 7.47 -18.19 -19.21
N CYS A 266 7.90 -16.94 -19.32
CA CYS A 266 7.64 -15.91 -18.31
C CYS A 266 6.29 -15.23 -18.53
N THR A 267 5.76 -14.65 -17.46
CA THR A 267 4.67 -13.66 -17.54
C THR A 267 5.28 -12.27 -17.56
N ILE A 268 4.87 -11.45 -18.53
CA ILE A 268 5.25 -10.03 -18.59
C ILE A 268 4.20 -9.21 -17.86
N ILE A 269 4.61 -8.27 -17.01
CA ILE A 269 3.72 -7.34 -16.31
C ILE A 269 4.14 -5.89 -16.56
N PHE A 270 3.23 -5.05 -17.01
CA PHE A 270 3.46 -3.61 -17.10
C PHE A 270 3.23 -2.93 -15.73
N THR A 271 4.26 -2.23 -15.25
CA THR A 271 4.36 -1.66 -13.89
C THR A 271 5.01 -0.27 -13.93
N ASP A 272 5.18 0.39 -12.78
CA ASP A 272 5.92 1.67 -12.69
C ASP A 272 7.45 1.50 -12.64
N ARG A 273 7.96 0.28 -12.51
CA ARG A 273 9.41 0.00 -12.37
C ARG A 273 9.80 -1.28 -13.10
N SER A 274 10.90 -1.23 -13.86
CA SER A 274 11.45 -2.40 -14.55
C SER A 274 12.23 -3.34 -13.62
N GLY A 275 12.24 -4.64 -13.94
CA GLY A 275 12.97 -5.65 -13.18
C GLY A 275 12.31 -7.03 -13.27
N MET A 276 12.52 -7.87 -12.27
CA MET A 276 11.76 -9.10 -12.07
C MET A 276 11.07 -9.05 -10.71
N SER A 277 9.78 -9.37 -10.65
CA SER A 277 9.02 -9.36 -9.40
C SER A 277 9.45 -10.51 -8.48
N ALA A 278 9.08 -10.44 -7.20
CA ALA A 278 9.31 -11.50 -6.23
C ALA A 278 8.72 -12.87 -6.67
N VAL A 279 7.63 -12.88 -7.44
CA VAL A 279 7.01 -14.11 -7.98
C VAL A 279 7.61 -14.58 -9.31
N GLY A 280 8.58 -13.85 -9.86
CA GLY A 280 9.26 -14.20 -11.11
C GLY A 280 8.60 -13.68 -12.39
N HIS A 281 7.73 -12.67 -12.30
CA HIS A 281 7.20 -11.98 -13.49
C HIS A 281 8.20 -10.94 -13.98
N VAL A 282 8.33 -10.79 -15.30
CA VAL A 282 9.20 -9.76 -15.92
C VAL A 282 8.44 -8.45 -15.91
N MET A 283 8.92 -7.48 -15.12
CA MET A 283 8.29 -6.18 -14.94
C MET A 283 8.84 -5.19 -15.97
N LEU A 284 7.94 -4.57 -16.74
CA LEU A 284 8.26 -3.52 -17.70
C LEU A 284 7.71 -2.18 -17.20
N GLY A 285 8.61 -1.26 -16.86
CA GLY A 285 8.27 0.09 -16.44
C GLY A 285 7.56 0.85 -17.57
N THR A 286 6.37 1.41 -17.31
CA THR A 286 5.57 2.13 -18.32
C THR A 286 6.21 3.44 -18.77
N MET A 287 7.17 3.98 -18.00
CA MET A 287 7.91 5.20 -18.31
C MET A 287 9.28 4.90 -18.95
N ASP A 288 9.68 3.63 -19.02
CA ASP A 288 10.99 3.23 -19.51
C ASP A 288 11.02 3.17 -21.04
N VAL A 289 12.16 3.56 -21.61
CA VAL A 289 12.40 3.46 -23.06
C VAL A 289 12.84 2.04 -23.46
N HIS A 290 12.66 1.69 -24.74
CA HIS A 290 13.01 0.37 -25.30
C HIS A 290 14.43 -0.11 -24.97
N HIS A 291 15.40 0.80 -24.86
CA HIS A 291 16.78 0.48 -24.46
C HIS A 291 16.86 -0.13 -23.05
N HIS A 292 16.10 0.40 -22.10
CA HIS A 292 16.06 -0.13 -20.74
C HIS A 292 15.41 -1.52 -20.70
N TRP A 293 14.33 -1.70 -21.45
CA TRP A 293 13.70 -3.02 -21.60
C TRP A 293 14.66 -4.03 -22.24
N THR A 294 15.39 -3.64 -23.29
CA THR A 294 16.39 -4.50 -23.94
C THR A 294 17.45 -4.98 -22.94
N LYS A 295 18.02 -4.07 -22.15
CA LYS A 295 18.98 -4.41 -21.09
C LYS A 295 18.38 -5.34 -20.03
N LEU A 296 17.09 -5.18 -19.70
CA LEU A 296 16.40 -6.10 -18.80
C LEU A 296 16.32 -7.51 -19.38
N PHE A 297 15.88 -7.64 -20.63
CA PHE A 297 15.81 -8.93 -21.33
C PHE A 297 17.19 -9.59 -21.46
N GLU A 298 18.25 -8.82 -21.70
CA GLU A 298 19.64 -9.32 -21.70
C GLU A 298 20.07 -9.91 -20.35
N ARG A 299 19.60 -9.31 -19.24
CA ARG A 299 19.93 -9.72 -17.86
C ARG A 299 19.06 -10.86 -17.35
N LEU A 300 18.01 -11.29 -18.05
CA LEU A 300 17.10 -12.35 -17.57
C LEU A 300 17.78 -13.64 -17.11
N PRO A 301 18.85 -14.16 -17.76
CA PRO A 301 19.56 -15.34 -17.27
C PRO A 301 20.04 -15.20 -15.82
N SER A 302 20.57 -14.02 -15.44
CA SER A 302 21.00 -13.75 -14.06
C SER A 302 19.82 -13.71 -13.07
N TYR A 303 18.65 -13.25 -13.51
CA TYR A 303 17.43 -13.28 -12.72
C TYR A 303 16.91 -14.70 -12.50
N PHE A 304 16.96 -15.56 -13.52
CA PHE A 304 16.59 -16.97 -13.39
C PHE A 304 17.54 -17.71 -12.43
N ASP A 305 18.84 -17.40 -12.45
CA ASP A 305 19.80 -17.96 -11.49
C ASP A 305 19.45 -17.54 -10.06
N LEU A 306 19.11 -16.27 -9.86
CA LEU A 306 18.68 -15.76 -8.56
C LEU A 306 17.35 -16.37 -8.11
N GLN A 307 16.39 -16.57 -9.01
CA GLN A 307 15.11 -17.21 -8.71
C GLN A 307 15.29 -18.67 -8.26
N ARG A 308 16.22 -19.42 -8.88
CA ARG A 308 16.56 -20.77 -8.42
C ARG A 308 17.13 -20.77 -6.99
N ARG A 309 17.98 -19.79 -6.67
CA ARG A 309 18.51 -19.61 -5.30
C ARG A 309 17.42 -19.18 -4.32
N LEU A 310 16.47 -18.35 -4.74
CA LEU A 310 15.32 -17.93 -3.95
C LEU A 310 14.47 -19.12 -3.54
N MET A 311 14.09 -19.99 -4.49
CA MET A 311 13.29 -21.19 -4.21
C MET A 311 13.96 -22.10 -3.19
N ILE A 312 15.28 -22.31 -3.31
CA ILE A 312 16.05 -23.10 -2.33
C ILE A 312 16.00 -22.45 -0.93
N LEU A 313 16.11 -21.12 -0.86
CA LEU A 313 16.06 -20.38 0.40
C LEU A 313 14.68 -20.44 1.06
N GLU A 314 13.60 -20.35 0.29
CA GLU A 314 12.23 -20.56 0.77
C GLU A 314 12.04 -21.97 1.33
N ASP A 315 12.52 -23.00 0.63
CA ASP A 315 12.45 -24.39 1.08
C ASP A 315 13.25 -24.62 2.38
N GLN A 316 14.42 -23.99 2.50
CA GLN A 316 15.24 -24.03 3.71
C GLN A 316 14.52 -23.40 4.91
N ILE A 317 13.91 -22.22 4.71
CA ILE A 317 13.10 -21.56 5.74
C ILE A 317 11.87 -22.42 6.09
N SER A 318 11.20 -22.98 5.08
CA SER A 318 10.04 -23.85 5.26
C SER A 318 10.38 -25.06 6.12
N TYR A 319 11.51 -25.73 5.84
CA TYR A 319 11.99 -26.87 6.61
C TYR A 319 12.26 -26.52 8.08
N LEU A 320 12.94 -25.40 8.35
CA LEU A 320 13.22 -24.94 9.72
C LEU A 320 11.94 -24.60 10.50
N LEU A 321 10.89 -24.19 9.81
CA LEU A 321 9.60 -23.80 10.39
C LEU A 321 8.54 -24.91 10.28
N GLY A 322 8.95 -26.18 10.24
CA GLY A 322 8.04 -27.33 10.32
C GLY A 322 7.16 -27.57 9.09
N GLY A 323 7.62 -27.12 7.92
CA GLY A 323 6.96 -27.30 6.63
C GLY A 323 5.89 -26.25 6.30
N ILE A 324 5.90 -25.09 6.98
CA ILE A 324 5.06 -23.96 6.60
C ILE A 324 5.53 -23.37 5.27
N GLN A 325 4.62 -23.09 4.35
CA GLN A 325 4.99 -22.58 3.04
C GLN A 325 5.28 -21.07 3.13
N VAL A 326 6.49 -20.66 2.74
CA VAL A 326 6.81 -19.25 2.57
C VAL A 326 6.23 -18.80 1.23
N VAL A 327 5.39 -17.77 1.24
CA VAL A 327 4.74 -17.27 0.03
C VAL A 327 4.87 -15.75 -0.05
N TYR A 328 4.86 -15.24 -1.29
CA TYR A 328 4.69 -13.83 -1.58
C TYR A 328 3.32 -13.62 -2.22
N ILE A 329 2.51 -12.72 -1.64
CA ILE A 329 1.15 -12.43 -2.13
C ILE A 329 1.13 -10.99 -2.67
N GLU A 330 1.12 -10.85 -4.00
CA GLU A 330 1.19 -9.57 -4.72
C GLU A 330 0.11 -8.57 -4.26
N GLU A 331 -1.09 -9.03 -3.90
CA GLU A 331 -2.19 -8.14 -3.48
C GLU A 331 -2.06 -7.61 -2.05
N LEU A 332 -1.22 -8.22 -1.21
CA LEU A 332 -1.11 -7.91 0.21
C LEU A 332 0.25 -7.30 0.60
N GLN A 333 1.21 -7.31 -0.32
CA GLN A 333 2.57 -6.85 -0.08
C GLN A 333 2.95 -5.76 -1.08
N PRO A 334 3.84 -4.82 -0.71
CA PRO A 334 4.39 -3.88 -1.67
C PRO A 334 5.10 -4.63 -2.78
N VAL A 335 5.05 -4.13 -4.02
CA VAL A 335 5.74 -4.74 -5.16
C VAL A 335 7.25 -4.69 -4.93
N LEU A 336 7.82 -5.85 -4.64
CA LEU A 336 9.25 -6.06 -4.41
C LEU A 336 9.88 -6.66 -5.67
N THR A 337 11.12 -6.26 -5.97
CA THR A 337 11.93 -7.01 -6.93
C THR A 337 12.41 -8.33 -6.32
N LEU A 338 12.82 -9.24 -7.20
CA LEU A 338 13.42 -10.51 -6.83
C LEU A 338 14.63 -10.33 -5.89
N GLU A 339 15.47 -9.33 -6.13
CA GLU A 339 16.64 -9.04 -5.29
C GLU A 339 16.25 -8.53 -3.90
N GLU A 340 15.25 -7.65 -3.82
CA GLU A 340 14.72 -7.12 -2.55
C GLU A 340 14.11 -8.26 -1.71
N TYR A 341 13.33 -9.12 -2.35
CA TYR A 341 12.69 -10.27 -1.69
C TYR A 341 13.72 -11.32 -1.24
N TYR A 342 14.70 -11.66 -2.09
CA TYR A 342 15.81 -12.54 -1.71
C TYR A 342 16.56 -11.99 -0.49
N SER A 343 16.87 -10.68 -0.50
CA SER A 343 17.58 -10.01 0.60
C SER A 343 16.79 -9.97 1.90
N LEU A 344 15.46 -10.04 1.84
CA LEU A 344 14.58 -10.09 2.99
C LEU A 344 14.50 -11.51 3.57
N LEU A 345 14.34 -12.51 2.71
CA LEU A 345 14.40 -13.93 3.09
C LEU A 345 15.76 -14.31 3.68
N ASP A 346 16.86 -13.84 3.09
CA ASP A 346 18.22 -14.17 3.55
C ASP A 346 18.49 -13.63 4.96
N VAL A 347 18.06 -12.41 5.26
CA VAL A 347 18.14 -11.85 6.62
C VAL A 347 17.32 -12.67 7.61
N PHE A 348 16.11 -13.07 7.22
CA PHE A 348 15.24 -13.87 8.08
C PHE A 348 15.82 -15.28 8.32
N TYR A 349 16.29 -15.95 7.27
CA TYR A 349 16.92 -17.27 7.34
C TYR A 349 18.15 -17.27 8.27
N ASN A 350 19.05 -16.30 8.10
CA ASN A 350 20.24 -16.16 8.94
C ASN A 350 19.89 -15.93 10.43
N ARG A 351 18.74 -15.31 10.73
CA ARG A 351 18.25 -15.18 12.11
C ARG A 351 17.70 -16.51 12.64
N LEU A 352 16.90 -17.22 11.84
CA LEU A 352 16.35 -18.52 12.22
C LEU A 352 17.44 -19.54 12.55
N LEU A 353 18.49 -19.61 11.72
CA LEU A 353 19.64 -20.50 11.95
C LEU A 353 20.33 -20.25 13.29
N LYS A 354 20.44 -18.99 13.72
CA LYS A 354 21.09 -18.61 14.99
C LYS A 354 20.25 -19.01 16.21
N SER A 355 18.92 -19.00 16.09
CA SER A 355 18.01 -19.22 17.22
C SER A 355 17.71 -20.69 17.57
N ARG A 356 18.14 -21.66 16.76
CA ARG A 356 17.85 -23.10 16.96
C ARG A 356 16.36 -23.40 17.25
N ILE A 357 15.45 -22.79 16.48
CA ILE A 357 14.01 -23.08 16.64
C ILE A 357 13.76 -24.54 16.26
N LEU A 358 13.13 -25.30 17.16
CA LEU A 358 12.81 -26.71 16.94
C LEU A 358 11.31 -26.85 16.65
N PHE A 359 10.94 -26.83 15.38
CA PHE A 359 9.66 -27.37 14.92
C PHE A 359 9.83 -28.83 14.50
N HIS A 360 8.78 -29.63 14.68
CA HIS A 360 8.75 -30.94 14.02
C HIS A 360 8.64 -30.72 12.50
N PRO A 361 9.40 -31.43 11.64
CA PRO A 361 9.56 -31.11 10.20
C PRO A 361 8.26 -31.03 9.37
N ARG A 362 7.13 -31.50 9.92
CA ARG A 362 5.83 -31.55 9.22
C ARG A 362 4.66 -31.04 10.07
N SER A 363 4.89 -30.46 11.25
CA SER A 363 3.78 -30.05 12.14
C SER A 363 2.91 -28.94 11.57
N LEU A 364 3.46 -28.13 10.64
CA LEU A 364 2.82 -26.93 10.09
C LEU A 364 2.56 -27.04 8.59
N ARG A 365 2.66 -28.24 8.00
CA ARG A 365 2.35 -28.48 6.60
C ARG A 365 0.92 -28.03 6.26
N GLY A 366 0.77 -27.37 5.12
CA GLY A 366 -0.51 -26.83 4.64
C GLY A 366 -0.84 -25.42 5.12
N LEU A 367 -0.03 -24.85 6.02
CA LEU A 367 -0.11 -23.44 6.41
C LEU A 367 0.80 -22.58 5.53
N GLN A 368 0.47 -21.29 5.43
CA GLN A 368 1.22 -20.32 4.65
C GLN A 368 1.71 -19.17 5.54
N MET A 369 2.88 -18.63 5.23
CA MET A 369 3.40 -17.42 5.85
C MET A 369 3.91 -16.43 4.82
N ILE A 370 3.78 -15.16 5.17
CA ILE A 370 4.31 -14.01 4.45
C ILE A 370 5.33 -13.32 5.36
N LEU A 371 6.46 -12.93 4.79
CA LEU A 371 7.42 -12.08 5.47
C LEU A 371 7.17 -10.61 5.14
N ASN A 372 7.02 -9.79 6.18
CA ASN A 372 6.83 -8.35 6.05
C ASN A 372 8.00 -7.59 6.71
N SER A 373 8.42 -6.48 6.09
CA SER A 373 9.39 -5.55 6.68
C SER A 373 8.74 -4.56 7.65
N ASP A 374 7.47 -4.22 7.43
CA ASP A 374 6.85 -3.01 7.99
C ASP A 374 6.15 -3.24 9.34
N ARG A 375 6.15 -4.48 9.83
CA ARG A 375 5.49 -4.86 11.09
C ARG A 375 6.54 -5.22 12.14
N TYR A 376 6.19 -5.02 13.41
CA TYR A 376 7.05 -5.38 14.55
C TYR A 376 6.63 -6.69 15.23
N ALA A 377 5.35 -7.03 15.16
CA ALA A 377 4.78 -8.22 15.81
C ALA A 377 4.18 -9.19 14.78
N PRO A 378 4.28 -10.51 15.01
CA PRO A 378 3.63 -11.50 14.17
C PRO A 378 2.11 -11.43 14.34
N SER A 379 1.37 -11.60 13.24
CA SER A 379 -0.09 -11.60 13.25
C SER A 379 -0.65 -12.68 12.34
N LEU A 380 -1.90 -13.09 12.57
CA LEU A 380 -2.62 -14.02 11.70
C LEU A 380 -3.59 -13.21 10.85
N HIS A 381 -3.51 -13.31 9.53
CA HIS A 381 -4.46 -12.66 8.65
C HIS A 381 -5.80 -13.41 8.65
N GLU A 382 -6.88 -12.69 8.39
CA GLU A 382 -8.23 -13.25 8.18
C GLU A 382 -8.30 -14.31 7.07
N LEU A 383 -7.34 -14.28 6.12
CA LEU A 383 -7.23 -15.22 5.00
C LEU A 383 -6.42 -16.48 5.37
N GLY A 384 -5.97 -16.57 6.63
CA GLY A 384 -5.34 -17.76 7.22
C GLY A 384 -3.82 -17.87 7.06
N HIS A 385 -3.15 -16.91 6.41
CA HIS A 385 -1.69 -16.87 6.37
C HIS A 385 -1.12 -16.09 7.57
N PHE A 386 0.08 -16.48 7.99
CA PHE A 386 0.83 -15.80 9.03
C PHE A 386 1.59 -14.60 8.46
N ASN A 387 1.44 -13.42 9.05
CA ASN A 387 2.24 -12.24 8.74
C ASN A 387 3.39 -12.15 9.74
N ILE A 388 4.60 -12.45 9.28
CA ILE A 388 5.77 -12.55 10.15
C ILE A 388 6.73 -11.38 9.85
N PRO A 389 7.02 -10.51 10.85
CA PRO A 389 8.09 -9.53 10.75
C PRO A 389 9.44 -10.17 10.47
N THR A 390 10.19 -9.60 9.53
CA THR A 390 11.57 -10.02 9.24
C THR A 390 12.46 -9.94 10.50
N LEU A 391 12.16 -9.00 11.40
CA LEU A 391 12.92 -8.76 12.63
C LEU A 391 12.29 -9.35 13.91
N CYS A 392 11.32 -10.27 13.78
CA CYS A 392 10.66 -10.90 14.92
C CYS A 392 11.65 -11.69 15.80
N ASP A 393 11.38 -11.75 17.10
CA ASP A 393 12.10 -12.63 18.02
C ASP A 393 11.71 -14.11 17.76
N PRO A 394 12.68 -15.00 17.46
CA PRO A 394 12.44 -16.42 17.18
C PRO A 394 11.66 -17.18 18.25
N ALA A 395 11.86 -16.88 19.54
CA ALA A 395 11.16 -17.59 20.62
C ALA A 395 9.66 -17.23 20.63
N ASN A 396 9.35 -15.93 20.52
CA ASN A 396 7.98 -15.45 20.38
C ASN A 396 7.30 -15.98 19.11
N LEU A 397 8.05 -16.08 18.01
CA LEU A 397 7.55 -16.63 16.75
C LEU A 397 7.07 -18.08 16.90
N GLN A 398 7.86 -18.93 17.56
CA GLN A 398 7.52 -20.34 17.75
C GLN A 398 6.20 -20.51 18.50
N TRP A 399 6.06 -19.81 19.64
CA TRP A 399 4.86 -19.87 20.46
C TRP A 399 3.63 -19.33 19.72
N PHE A 400 3.79 -18.22 18.98
CA PHE A 400 2.70 -17.61 18.21
C PHE A 400 2.16 -18.56 17.14
N ILE A 401 3.04 -19.15 16.32
CA ILE A 401 2.62 -20.03 15.23
C ILE A 401 1.90 -21.27 15.78
N LEU A 402 2.43 -21.91 16.83
CA LEU A 402 1.80 -23.11 17.41
C LEU A 402 0.42 -22.79 17.99
N THR A 403 0.28 -21.67 18.70
CA THR A 403 -0.98 -21.25 19.33
C THR A 403 -2.06 -20.90 18.29
N LYS A 404 -1.66 -20.36 17.14
CA LYS A 404 -2.59 -19.88 16.09
C LYS A 404 -2.75 -20.83 14.90
N ALA A 405 -2.02 -21.95 14.86
CA ALA A 405 -2.02 -22.91 13.75
C ALA A 405 -3.43 -23.45 13.42
N GLN A 406 -4.22 -23.80 14.44
CA GLN A 406 -5.57 -24.32 14.20
C GLN A 406 -6.51 -23.25 13.61
N GLN A 407 -6.47 -22.03 14.17
CA GLN A 407 -7.21 -20.88 13.65
C GLN A 407 -6.80 -20.55 12.20
N ALA A 408 -5.52 -20.67 11.87
CA ALA A 408 -5.01 -20.46 10.52
C ALA A 408 -5.60 -21.49 9.52
N ARG A 409 -5.66 -22.78 9.88
CA ARG A 409 -6.28 -23.82 9.04
C ARG A 409 -7.77 -23.56 8.79
N GLU A 410 -8.50 -23.17 9.83
CA GLU A 410 -9.93 -22.85 9.74
C GLU A 410 -10.16 -21.64 8.83
N ASN A 411 -9.36 -20.58 8.97
CA ASN A 411 -9.42 -19.40 8.11
C ASN A 411 -9.12 -19.75 6.64
N MET A 412 -8.10 -20.58 6.38
CA MET A 412 -7.77 -21.03 5.01
C MET A 412 -8.91 -21.85 4.39
N LYS A 413 -9.51 -22.76 5.17
CA LYS A 413 -10.67 -23.55 4.71
C LYS A 413 -11.85 -22.64 4.35
N ARG A 414 -12.19 -21.70 5.23
CA ARG A 414 -13.28 -20.73 5.01
C ARG A 414 -13.03 -19.85 3.79
N LYS A 415 -11.77 -19.43 3.57
CA LYS A 415 -11.37 -18.67 2.37
C LYS A 415 -11.63 -19.47 1.09
N GLU A 416 -11.27 -20.75 1.07
CA GLU A 416 -11.46 -21.60 -0.11
C GLU A 416 -12.95 -21.85 -0.39
N GLU A 417 -13.73 -22.18 0.64
CA GLU A 417 -15.19 -22.31 0.54
C GLU A 417 -15.83 -21.03 -0.01
N LEU A 418 -15.39 -19.86 0.47
CA LEU A 418 -15.90 -18.58 0.02
C LEU A 418 -15.55 -18.27 -1.44
N LYS A 419 -14.37 -18.66 -1.92
CA LYS A 419 -13.99 -18.51 -3.34
C LYS A 419 -14.84 -19.37 -4.27
N VAL A 420 -15.17 -20.59 -3.85
CA VAL A 420 -16.07 -21.46 -4.61
C VAL A 420 -17.44 -20.81 -4.73
N ILE A 421 -18.02 -20.37 -3.61
CA ILE A 421 -19.32 -19.67 -3.58
C ILE A 421 -19.28 -18.40 -4.42
N GLU A 422 -18.21 -17.61 -4.33
CA GLU A 422 -18.01 -16.40 -5.13
C GLU A 422 -18.06 -16.70 -6.63
N ASN A 423 -17.30 -17.69 -7.10
CA ASN A 423 -17.26 -18.08 -8.50
C ASN A 423 -18.62 -18.59 -9.00
N GLU A 424 -19.31 -19.42 -8.22
CA GLU A 424 -20.66 -19.91 -8.55
C GLU A 424 -21.66 -18.75 -8.70
N LEU A 425 -21.62 -17.79 -7.78
CA LEU A 425 -22.50 -16.61 -7.82
C LEU A 425 -22.16 -15.67 -8.98
N ILE A 426 -20.87 -15.51 -9.31
CA ILE A 426 -20.44 -14.74 -10.49
C ILE A 426 -20.99 -15.38 -11.76
N GLN A 427 -20.86 -16.70 -11.90
CA GLN A 427 -21.38 -17.43 -13.07
C GLN A 427 -22.91 -17.36 -13.15
N ALA A 428 -23.61 -17.55 -12.03
CA ALA A 428 -25.06 -17.44 -11.95
C ALA A 428 -25.54 -16.03 -12.34
N SER A 429 -24.89 -14.99 -11.83
CA SER A 429 -25.23 -13.59 -12.14
C SER A 429 -24.94 -13.26 -13.61
N THR A 430 -23.78 -13.70 -14.12
CA THR A 430 -23.41 -13.53 -15.54
C THR A 430 -24.45 -14.16 -16.46
N LYS A 431 -24.89 -15.39 -16.15
CA LYS A 431 -25.92 -16.09 -16.91
C LYS A 431 -27.30 -15.42 -16.80
N LYS A 432 -27.74 -15.07 -15.59
CA LYS A 432 -29.05 -14.45 -15.34
C LYS A 432 -29.23 -13.15 -16.13
N PHE A 433 -28.20 -12.31 -16.13
CA PHE A 433 -28.23 -11.00 -16.78
C PHE A 433 -27.70 -11.00 -18.21
N SER A 434 -27.22 -12.15 -18.71
CA SER A 434 -26.52 -12.24 -20.00
C SER A 434 -25.40 -11.20 -20.11
N LEU A 435 -24.61 -11.06 -19.03
CA LEU A 435 -23.43 -10.18 -19.03
C LEU A 435 -22.36 -10.79 -19.92
N GLU A 436 -21.62 -9.94 -20.61
CA GLU A 436 -20.41 -10.36 -21.34
C GLU A 436 -19.28 -10.66 -20.34
N LYS A 437 -19.20 -9.87 -19.26
CA LYS A 437 -18.20 -10.05 -18.21
C LYS A 437 -18.70 -9.51 -16.87
N LEU A 438 -18.49 -10.28 -15.80
CA LEU A 438 -18.65 -9.84 -14.42
C LEU A 438 -17.35 -10.05 -13.67
N TYR A 439 -16.83 -8.99 -13.05
CA TYR A 439 -15.63 -9.06 -12.24
C TYR A 439 -15.69 -8.04 -11.09
N LYS A 440 -14.69 -8.06 -10.21
CA LYS A 440 -14.57 -7.13 -9.08
C LYS A 440 -13.26 -6.38 -9.12
N GLU A 441 -13.23 -5.18 -8.54
CA GLU A 441 -11.98 -4.50 -8.24
C GLU A 441 -11.21 -5.24 -7.12
N PRO A 442 -9.86 -5.18 -7.11
CA PRO A 442 -9.04 -5.83 -6.08
C PRO A 442 -9.34 -5.38 -4.63
N SER A 443 -9.88 -4.17 -4.47
CA SER A 443 -10.32 -3.61 -3.19
C SER A 443 -11.56 -4.32 -2.61
N ILE A 444 -12.32 -5.05 -3.42
CA ILE A 444 -13.54 -5.74 -3.01
C ILE A 444 -13.21 -7.14 -2.47
N SER A 445 -13.50 -7.33 -1.19
CA SER A 445 -13.37 -8.64 -0.54
C SER A 445 -14.33 -9.67 -1.16
N SER A 446 -13.96 -10.95 -1.08
CA SER A 446 -14.83 -12.05 -1.50
C SER A 446 -16.19 -12.06 -0.78
N ILE A 447 -16.23 -11.64 0.49
CA ILE A 447 -17.48 -11.55 1.27
C ILE A 447 -18.42 -10.49 0.65
N GLN A 448 -17.88 -9.32 0.34
CA GLN A 448 -18.64 -8.23 -0.30
C GLN A 448 -19.12 -8.63 -1.69
N MET A 449 -18.28 -9.32 -2.47
CA MET A 449 -18.66 -9.83 -3.79
C MET A 449 -19.82 -10.84 -3.71
N VAL A 450 -19.72 -11.79 -2.77
CA VAL A 450 -20.76 -12.81 -2.51
C VAL A 450 -22.07 -12.15 -2.08
N ASP A 451 -22.04 -11.19 -1.16
CA ASP A 451 -23.24 -10.45 -0.73
C ASP A 451 -23.87 -9.67 -1.89
N CYS A 452 -23.04 -8.94 -2.65
CA CYS A 452 -23.48 -8.18 -3.81
C CYS A 452 -24.15 -9.09 -4.85
N CYS A 453 -23.52 -10.22 -5.21
CA CYS A 453 -24.06 -11.13 -6.21
C CYS A 453 -25.37 -11.78 -5.76
N LYS A 454 -25.51 -12.15 -4.47
CA LYS A 454 -26.78 -12.67 -3.93
C LYS A 454 -27.90 -11.65 -4.10
N ARG A 455 -27.68 -10.40 -3.69
CA ARG A 455 -28.65 -9.31 -3.88
C ARG A 455 -28.93 -9.02 -5.34
N LEU A 456 -27.92 -9.09 -6.22
CA LEU A 456 -28.12 -8.91 -7.66
C LEU A 456 -29.05 -10.00 -8.20
N LEU A 457 -28.83 -11.26 -7.83
CA LEU A 457 -29.66 -12.39 -8.24
C LEU A 457 -31.12 -12.31 -7.77
N GLU A 458 -31.48 -11.43 -6.85
CA GLU A 458 -32.87 -11.17 -6.46
C GLU A 458 -33.55 -10.13 -7.37
N GLN A 459 -32.78 -9.28 -8.04
CA GLN A 459 -33.29 -8.19 -8.88
C GLN A 459 -33.52 -8.62 -10.34
N SER A 460 -34.40 -7.89 -11.03
CA SER A 460 -34.58 -7.98 -12.49
C SER A 460 -34.04 -6.70 -13.14
N LEU A 461 -32.90 -6.80 -13.82
CA LEU A 461 -32.16 -5.69 -14.40
C LEU A 461 -31.92 -5.94 -15.90
N PRO A 462 -32.92 -5.75 -16.78
CA PRO A 462 -32.80 -6.04 -18.21
C PRO A 462 -31.74 -5.18 -18.92
N TYR A 463 -31.42 -4.01 -18.37
CA TYR A 463 -30.44 -3.06 -18.91
C TYR A 463 -29.00 -3.60 -18.95
N LEU A 464 -28.72 -4.68 -18.23
CA LEU A 464 -27.38 -5.26 -18.13
C LEU A 464 -27.02 -6.20 -19.28
N HIS A 465 -27.95 -6.50 -20.19
CA HIS A 465 -27.72 -7.43 -21.29
C HIS A 465 -26.51 -7.02 -22.16
N GLY A 466 -25.55 -7.92 -22.32
CA GLY A 466 -24.32 -7.72 -23.10
C GLY A 466 -23.33 -6.72 -22.50
N MET A 467 -23.56 -6.26 -21.27
CA MET A 467 -22.67 -5.28 -20.61
C MET A 467 -21.51 -5.97 -19.89
N HIS A 468 -20.46 -5.18 -19.63
CA HIS A 468 -19.39 -5.53 -18.72
C HIS A 468 -19.68 -4.87 -17.37
N LEU A 469 -19.81 -5.67 -16.31
CA LEU A 469 -20.11 -5.19 -14.97
C LEU A 469 -18.92 -5.41 -14.04
N CYS A 470 -18.48 -4.33 -13.40
CA CYS A 470 -17.42 -4.28 -12.41
C CYS A 470 -18.02 -3.94 -11.03
N ILE A 471 -17.79 -4.79 -10.04
CA ILE A 471 -18.14 -4.49 -8.65
C ILE A 471 -17.01 -3.68 -8.01
N SER A 472 -17.34 -2.52 -7.47
CA SER A 472 -16.41 -1.51 -6.94
C SER A 472 -16.96 -0.87 -5.65
N HIS A 473 -16.45 0.29 -5.25
CA HIS A 473 -16.94 1.08 -4.11
C HIS A 473 -17.82 2.28 -4.50
N PHE A 474 -17.95 2.58 -5.78
CA PHE A 474 -18.63 3.77 -6.26
C PHE A 474 -19.32 3.49 -7.60
N TYR A 475 -20.30 4.32 -7.95
CA TYR A 475 -20.90 4.27 -9.28
C TYR A 475 -20.00 4.98 -10.29
N SER A 476 -19.70 4.35 -11.42
CA SER A 476 -18.96 4.98 -12.51
C SER A 476 -19.17 4.27 -13.84
N VAL A 477 -19.02 4.99 -14.94
CA VAL A 477 -18.93 4.40 -16.29
C VAL A 477 -17.53 4.62 -16.82
N MET A 478 -16.74 3.54 -16.92
CA MET A 478 -15.37 3.60 -17.42
C MET A 478 -15.31 4.15 -18.85
N GLN A 479 -14.15 4.65 -19.26
CA GLN A 479 -13.94 5.16 -20.62
C GLN A 479 -14.21 4.08 -21.68
N ASP A 480 -13.89 2.83 -21.35
CA ASP A 480 -14.09 1.67 -22.22
C ASP A 480 -15.52 1.11 -22.18
N GLY A 481 -16.42 1.68 -21.38
CA GLY A 481 -17.83 1.31 -21.29
C GLY A 481 -18.20 0.28 -20.21
N ASP A 482 -17.24 -0.19 -19.41
CA ASP A 482 -17.54 -1.05 -18.26
C ASP A 482 -18.33 -0.25 -17.21
N LEU A 483 -19.40 -0.85 -16.72
CA LEU A 483 -20.25 -0.31 -15.66
C LEU A 483 -19.66 -0.68 -14.30
N CYS A 484 -19.30 0.32 -13.50
CA CYS A 484 -18.89 0.12 -12.11
C CYS A 484 -20.07 0.41 -11.18
N ILE A 485 -20.43 -0.56 -10.34
CA ILE A 485 -21.44 -0.38 -9.29
C ILE A 485 -20.82 -0.65 -7.91
N PRO A 486 -21.22 0.08 -6.86
CA PRO A 486 -20.74 -0.17 -5.52
C PRO A 486 -21.28 -1.50 -5.00
N TRP A 487 -20.46 -2.33 -4.34
CA TRP A 487 -20.90 -3.62 -3.81
C TRP A 487 -22.15 -3.50 -2.91
N ASN A 488 -22.30 -2.39 -2.17
CA ASN A 488 -23.39 -2.08 -1.25
C ASN A 488 -24.49 -1.18 -1.86
N TRP A 489 -24.73 -1.27 -3.17
CA TRP A 489 -25.80 -0.53 -3.85
C TRP A 489 -27.17 -0.71 -3.16
N LYS A 490 -28.01 0.32 -3.26
CA LYS A 490 -29.37 0.35 -2.68
C LYS A 490 -30.43 0.09 -3.75
N ASN A 491 -31.46 -0.69 -3.39
CA ASN A 491 -32.60 -0.90 -4.26
C ASN A 491 -33.59 0.26 -4.14
N GLY A 492 -34.20 0.67 -5.26
CA GLY A 492 -35.18 1.74 -5.29
C GLY A 492 -36.57 1.32 -4.80
N GLU A 493 -36.65 0.60 -3.69
CA GLU A 493 -37.95 0.39 -3.05
C GLU A 493 -38.39 1.69 -2.39
N ALA A 494 -39.47 2.22 -2.95
CA ALA A 494 -40.11 3.46 -2.60
C ALA A 494 -40.30 3.57 -1.08
N ILE A 495 -39.86 4.68 -0.51
CA ILE A 495 -40.60 5.33 0.56
C ILE A 495 -42.01 5.52 0.01
N LYS A 496 -42.95 4.67 0.43
CA LYS A 496 -44.36 4.99 0.43
C LYS A 496 -44.68 5.78 1.68
#